data_AF-A0A1Q3SE80-F1
#
_entry.id   AF-A0A1Q3SE80-F1
#
_cell.length_a   1.000
_cell.length_b   1.000
_cell.length_c   1.000
_cell.angle_alpha   90.00
_cell.angle_beta   90.00
_cell.angle_gamma   90.00
#
_symmetry.space_group_name_H-M   'P 1'
#
loop_
_entity.id
_entity.type
_entity.pdbx_description
1 polymer ?
#
loop_
_entity_poly.entity_id
_entity_poly.type
_entity_poly.pdbx_seq_one_letter_code
_entity_poly.pdbx_strand_id
1 'polypeptide(L)'
;MAKFNEKILDETQVETLKHLFNDKFKDLISSYLEDTELKEKELFLEIENKRFENARKIAHAIKGNSLNVGAVGLAHACEKMETAARAGNYQSIIDEFHSFQKLYPSTKERYSQFTT
;
A
#
# COMPACT_ATOMS: atom_id res chain seq x y z
N MET A 1 8.41 21.15 11.13
CA MET A 1 8.13 19.69 11.08
C MET A 1 6.85 19.50 10.29
N ALA A 2 6.93 18.95 9.08
CA ALA A 2 5.77 18.77 8.22
C ALA A 2 4.84 17.72 8.84
N LYS A 3 3.58 18.10 9.07
CA LYS A 3 2.51 17.19 9.49
C LYS A 3 2.26 16.23 8.32
N PHE A 4 2.54 14.94 8.48
CA PHE A 4 2.05 13.90 7.58
C PHE A 4 0.52 13.89 7.69
N ASN A 5 -0.15 14.57 6.77
CA ASN A 5 -1.60 14.57 6.64
C ASN A 5 -1.99 13.70 5.43
N GLU A 6 -1.33 12.54 5.29
CA GLU A 6 -1.62 11.61 4.21
C GLU A 6 -2.87 10.81 4.59
N LYS A 7 -3.95 11.10 3.89
CA LYS A 7 -5.21 10.35 3.90
C LYS A 7 -4.87 8.85 3.77
N ILE A 8 -5.19 8.03 4.77
CA ILE A 8 -4.88 6.60 4.79
C ILE A 8 -5.78 5.86 3.80
N LEU A 9 -7.09 6.07 3.91
CA LEU A 9 -8.11 5.52 3.04
C LEU A 9 -8.91 6.60 2.32
N ASP A 10 -9.34 6.32 1.09
CA ASP A 10 -10.47 6.98 0.46
C ASP A 10 -11.79 6.39 0.93
N GLU A 11 -12.30 6.93 2.03
CA GLU A 11 -13.49 6.39 2.69
C GLU A 11 -14.74 6.45 1.82
N THR A 12 -14.85 7.42 0.92
CA THR A 12 -15.96 7.46 -0.03
C THR A 12 -15.91 6.28 -0.99
N GLN A 13 -14.71 5.93 -1.48
CA GLN A 13 -14.51 4.75 -2.31
C GLN A 13 -14.73 3.45 -1.52
N VAL A 14 -14.22 3.39 -0.29
CA VAL A 14 -14.37 2.23 0.60
C VAL A 14 -15.85 1.96 0.89
N GLU A 15 -16.64 2.99 1.21
CA GLU A 15 -18.09 2.85 1.41
C GLU A 15 -18.81 2.44 0.13
N THR A 16 -18.40 2.99 -1.02
CA THR A 16 -18.94 2.57 -2.32
C THR A 16 -18.69 1.08 -2.58
N LEU A 17 -17.46 0.61 -2.33
CA LEU A 17 -17.11 -0.81 -2.45
C LEU A 17 -17.88 -1.67 -1.45
N LYS A 18 -18.03 -1.22 -0.21
CA LYS A 18 -18.83 -1.90 0.81
C LYS A 18 -20.27 -2.10 0.35
N HIS A 19 -20.90 -1.07 -0.21
CA HIS A 19 -22.25 -1.17 -0.77
C HIS A 19 -22.33 -2.09 -2.00
N LEU A 20 -21.34 -2.05 -2.90
CA LEU A 20 -21.33 -2.89 -4.10
C LEU A 20 -21.13 -4.38 -3.80
N PHE A 21 -20.27 -4.70 -2.83
CA PHE A 21 -19.91 -6.08 -2.51
C PHE A 21 -20.71 -6.68 -1.35
N ASN A 22 -21.42 -5.85 -0.57
CA ASN A 22 -22.22 -6.24 0.59
C ASN A 22 -21.45 -7.22 1.51
N ASP A 23 -21.98 -8.43 1.72
CA ASP A 23 -21.39 -9.44 2.60
C ASP A 23 -19.99 -9.90 2.15
N LYS A 24 -19.64 -9.75 0.86
CA LYS A 24 -18.33 -10.12 0.30
C LYS A 24 -17.26 -9.06 0.49
N PHE A 25 -17.62 -7.87 0.97
CA PHE A 25 -16.65 -6.79 1.16
C PHE A 25 -15.53 -7.18 2.12
N LYS A 26 -15.86 -7.89 3.21
CA LYS A 26 -14.88 -8.36 4.18
C LYS A 26 -13.86 -9.32 3.55
N ASP A 27 -14.31 -10.24 2.71
CA ASP A 27 -13.43 -11.19 2.02
C ASP A 27 -12.51 -10.47 1.03
N LEU A 28 -13.05 -9.50 0.28
CA LEU A 28 -12.27 -8.65 -0.64
C LEU A 28 -11.12 -7.95 0.09
N ILE A 29 -11.41 -7.30 1.22
CA ILE A 29 -10.39 -6.59 2.01
C ILE A 29 -9.40 -7.58 2.62
N SER A 30 -9.85 -8.75 3.09
CA SER A 30 -8.97 -9.77 3.67
C SER A 30 -7.98 -10.30 2.63
N SER A 31 -8.44 -10.64 1.42
CA SER A 31 -7.58 -11.05 0.32
C SER A 31 -6.60 -9.96 -0.11
N TYR A 32 -7.02 -8.70 -0.13
CA TYR A 32 -6.12 -7.58 -0.42
C TYR A 32 -4.99 -7.44 0.62
N LEU A 33 -5.32 -7.55 1.91
CA LEU A 33 -4.35 -7.44 2.99
C LEU A 33 -3.35 -8.61 2.97
N GLU A 34 -3.82 -9.84 2.77
CA GLU A 34 -2.95 -11.02 2.65
C GLU A 34 -1.98 -10.89 1.46
N ASP A 35 -2.47 -10.51 0.28
CA ASP A 35 -1.64 -10.28 -0.91
C ASP A 35 -0.62 -9.16 -0.68
N THR A 36 -1.03 -8.08 -0.01
CA THR A 36 -0.15 -6.94 0.30
C THR A 36 0.97 -7.33 1.26
N GLU A 37 0.69 -8.14 2.29
CA GLU A 37 1.70 -8.60 3.25
C GLU A 37 2.73 -9.54 2.59
N LEU A 38 2.30 -10.39 1.65
CA LEU A 38 3.23 -11.23 0.90
C LEU A 38 4.14 -10.38 0.01
N LYS A 39 3.57 -9.43 -0.74
CA LYS A 39 4.33 -8.53 -1.61
C LYS A 39 5.23 -7.58 -0.85
N GLU A 40 4.89 -7.16 0.37
CA GLU A 40 5.78 -6.38 1.23
C GLU A 40 7.08 -7.14 1.51
N LYS A 41 7.00 -8.43 1.82
CA LYS A 41 8.18 -9.29 2.08
C LYS A 41 9.04 -9.45 0.84
N GLU A 42 8.42 -9.67 -0.32
CA GLU A 42 9.13 -9.74 -1.60
C GLU A 42 9.81 -8.40 -1.95
N LEU A 43 9.08 -7.29 -1.76
CA LEU A 43 9.60 -5.95 -2.00
C LEU A 43 10.84 -5.67 -1.15
N PHE A 44 10.80 -6.00 0.14
CA PHE A 44 11.94 -5.87 1.03
C PHE A 44 13.16 -6.62 0.50
N LEU A 45 12.99 -7.88 0.08
CA LEU A 45 14.09 -8.68 -0.46
C LEU A 45 14.69 -8.06 -1.74
N GLU A 46 13.86 -7.57 -2.66
CA GLU A 46 14.35 -6.93 -3.89
C GLU A 46 15.07 -5.61 -3.60
N ILE A 47 14.62 -4.85 -2.59
CA ILE A 47 15.29 -3.62 -2.14
C ILE A 47 16.68 -3.96 -1.58
N GLU A 48 16.77 -4.88 -0.62
CA GLU A 48 18.03 -5.27 0.03
C GLU A 48 19.06 -5.82 -0.97
N ASN A 49 18.59 -6.56 -1.98
CA ASN A 49 19.44 -7.09 -3.05
C ASN A 49 19.74 -6.06 -4.17
N LYS A 50 19.33 -4.80 -3.99
CA LYS A 50 19.49 -3.69 -4.94
C LYS A 50 18.91 -3.98 -6.34
N ARG A 51 17.86 -4.78 -6.40
CA ARG A 51 17.12 -5.14 -7.62
C ARG A 51 16.02 -4.10 -7.89
N PHE A 52 16.41 -2.85 -8.15
CA PHE A 52 15.47 -1.73 -8.18
C PHE A 52 14.33 -1.86 -9.20
N GLU A 53 14.57 -2.44 -10.37
CA GLU A 53 13.48 -2.69 -11.32
C GLU A 53 12.45 -3.72 -10.85
N ASN A 54 12.88 -4.72 -10.08
CA ASN A 54 11.95 -5.68 -9.49
C ASN A 54 11.18 -5.03 -8.33
N ALA A 55 11.88 -4.31 -7.45
CA ALA A 55 11.24 -3.52 -6.39
C ALA A 55 10.20 -2.54 -6.96
N ARG A 56 10.52 -1.85 -8.06
CA ARG A 56 9.60 -0.97 -8.78
C ARG A 56 8.36 -1.71 -9.27
N LYS A 57 8.50 -2.91 -9.84
CA LYS A 57 7.36 -3.71 -10.34
C LYS A 57 6.46 -4.19 -9.19
N ILE A 58 7.03 -4.59 -8.07
CA ILE A 58 6.26 -5.01 -6.89
C ILE A 58 5.53 -3.81 -6.30
N ALA A 59 6.21 -2.67 -6.10
CA ALA A 59 5.57 -1.43 -5.65
C ALA A 59 4.44 -1.00 -6.59
N HIS A 60 4.62 -1.11 -7.90
CA HIS A 60 3.58 -0.83 -8.89
C HIS A 60 2.34 -1.73 -8.73
N ALA A 61 2.54 -3.03 -8.50
CA ALA A 61 1.45 -3.97 -8.27
C ALA A 61 0.69 -3.67 -6.98
N ILE A 62 1.40 -3.40 -5.87
CA ILE A 62 0.78 -3.00 -4.60
C ILE A 62 0.01 -1.68 -4.78
N LYS A 63 0.56 -0.70 -5.51
CA LYS A 63 -0.12 0.57 -5.79
C LYS A 63 -1.46 0.36 -6.48
N GLY A 64 -1.48 -0.41 -7.58
CA GLY A 64 -2.70 -0.69 -8.33
C GLY A 64 -3.76 -1.37 -7.46
N ASN A 65 -3.35 -2.40 -6.71
CA ASN A 65 -4.24 -3.10 -5.79
C ASN A 65 -4.78 -2.16 -4.71
N SER A 66 -3.93 -1.31 -4.15
CA SER A 66 -4.29 -0.35 -3.10
C SER A 66 -5.28 0.70 -3.59
N LEU A 67 -5.08 1.24 -4.80
CA LEU A 67 -6.03 2.17 -5.41
C LEU A 67 -7.40 1.53 -5.68
N ASN A 68 -7.44 0.24 -6.04
CA ASN A 68 -8.71 -0.45 -6.29
C ASN A 68 -9.58 -0.57 -5.04
N VAL A 69 -8.97 -0.66 -3.85
CA VAL A 69 -9.68 -0.80 -2.57
C VAL A 69 -9.74 0.49 -1.74
N GLY A 70 -9.19 1.59 -2.26
CA GLY A 70 -9.18 2.89 -1.59
C GLY A 70 -8.06 3.06 -0.55
N ALA A 71 -7.04 2.20 -0.50
CA ALA A 71 -5.85 2.38 0.35
C ALA A 71 -4.87 3.42 -0.23
N VAL A 72 -5.31 4.66 -0.35
CA VAL A 72 -4.58 5.74 -1.03
C VAL A 72 -3.24 6.10 -0.37
N GLY A 73 -3.11 5.94 0.95
CA GLY A 73 -1.84 6.16 1.64
C GLY A 73 -0.76 5.17 1.21
N LEU A 74 -1.08 3.88 1.14
CA LEU A 74 -0.15 2.84 0.66
C LEU A 74 0.17 3.02 -0.82
N ALA A 75 -0.84 3.36 -1.63
CA ALA A 75 -0.62 3.66 -3.05
C ALA A 75 0.39 4.81 -3.25
N HIS A 76 0.30 5.86 -2.45
CA HIS A 76 1.21 7.01 -2.53
C HIS A 76 2.64 6.63 -2.12
N ALA A 77 2.82 5.86 -1.04
CA ALA A 77 4.14 5.36 -0.65
C ALA A 77 4.76 4.49 -1.76
N CYS A 78 3.96 3.63 -2.40
CA CYS A 78 4.41 2.83 -3.54
C CYS A 78 4.78 3.68 -4.77
N GLU A 79 4.05 4.76 -5.05
CA GLU A 79 4.39 5.68 -6.14
C GLU A 79 5.74 6.38 -5.91
N LYS A 80 6.01 6.81 -4.67
CA LYS A 80 7.30 7.39 -4.31
C LYS A 80 8.43 6.37 -4.40
N MET A 81 8.21 5.12 -3.97
CA MET A 81 9.15 4.02 -4.18
C MET A 81 9.41 3.76 -5.67
N GLU A 82 8.37 3.77 -6.53
CA GLU A 82 8.55 3.61 -7.98
C GLU A 82 9.44 4.71 -8.56
N THR A 83 9.23 5.95 -8.13
CA THR A 83 10.01 7.11 -8.56
C THR A 83 11.46 7.01 -8.10
N ALA A 84 11.69 6.66 -6.83
CA ALA A 84 13.02 6.47 -6.26
C ALA A 84 13.78 5.32 -6.93
N ALA A 85 13.10 4.21 -7.25
CA ALA A 85 13.67 3.07 -7.96
C ALA A 85 14.12 3.43 -9.38
N ARG A 86 13.32 4.19 -10.13
CA ARG A 86 13.72 4.71 -11.46
C ARG A 86 14.94 5.61 -11.41
N ALA A 87 15.09 6.37 -10.33
CA ALA A 87 16.24 7.24 -10.09
C ALA A 87 17.46 6.48 -9.55
N GLY A 88 17.34 5.18 -9.22
CA GLY A 88 18.40 4.41 -8.57
C GLY A 88 18.74 4.88 -7.16
N ASN A 89 17.85 5.63 -6.50
CA ASN A 89 18.09 6.22 -5.20
C ASN A 89 17.68 5.25 -4.07
N TYR A 90 18.63 4.42 -3.65
CA TYR A 90 18.42 3.42 -2.60
C TYR A 90 17.87 4.01 -1.29
N GLN A 91 18.44 5.12 -0.84
CA GLN A 91 18.03 5.73 0.44
C GLN A 91 16.57 6.16 0.39
N SER A 92 16.15 6.81 -0.70
CA SER A 92 14.75 7.21 -0.86
C SER A 92 13.81 6.00 -0.99
N ILE A 93 14.23 4.89 -1.61
CA ILE A 93 13.42 3.67 -1.63
C ILE A 93 13.20 3.14 -0.20
N ILE A 94 14.25 3.09 0.61
CA ILE A 94 14.19 2.64 2.01
C ILE A 94 13.33 3.57 2.87
N ASP A 95 13.46 4.88 2.71
CA ASP A 95 12.68 5.87 3.46
C ASP A 95 11.17 5.73 3.17
N GLU A 96 10.82 5.50 1.91
CA GLU A 96 9.43 5.28 1.50
C GLU A 96 8.92 3.89 1.87
N PHE A 97 9.79 2.87 1.85
CA PHE A 97 9.44 1.55 2.38
C PHE A 97 9.14 1.60 3.88
N HIS A 98 9.94 2.30 4.69
CA HIS A 98 9.62 2.51 6.10
C HIS A 98 8.32 3.28 6.31
N SER A 99 8.00 4.22 5.42
CA SER A 99 6.72 4.94 5.45
C SER A 99 5.56 4.00 5.15
N PHE A 100 5.70 3.13 4.14
CA PHE A 100 4.77 2.05 3.83
C PHE A 100 4.54 1.14 5.06
N GLN A 101 5.61 0.69 5.73
CA GLN A 101 5.52 -0.18 6.89
C GLN A 101 4.81 0.46 8.09
N LYS A 102 4.92 1.78 8.25
CA LYS A 102 4.15 2.53 9.27
C LYS A 102 2.68 2.67 8.89
N LEU A 103 2.39 2.87 7.60
CA LEU A 103 1.03 3.06 7.09
C LEU A 103 0.23 1.75 7.08
N TYR A 104 0.87 0.60 6.83
CA TYR A 104 0.16 -0.66 6.65
C TYR A 104 -0.65 -1.11 7.89
N PRO A 105 -0.11 -1.08 9.12
CA PRO A 105 -0.89 -1.35 10.33
C PRO A 105 -2.08 -0.40 10.51
N SER A 106 -1.88 0.91 10.30
CA SER A 106 -2.96 1.90 10.41
C SER A 106 -4.03 1.72 9.32
N THR A 107 -3.64 1.22 8.14
CA THR A 107 -4.55 0.86 7.05
C THR A 107 -5.45 -0.31 7.47
N LYS A 108 -4.85 -1.37 8.06
CA LYS A 108 -5.61 -2.51 8.61
C LYS A 108 -6.59 -2.08 9.70
N GLU A 109 -6.14 -1.24 10.62
CA GLU A 109 -6.99 -0.70 11.69
C GLU A 109 -8.15 0.12 11.13
N ARG A 110 -7.90 0.98 10.12
CA ARG A 110 -8.98 1.77 9.51
C ARG A 110 -9.99 0.89 8.80
N TYR A 111 -9.57 -0.15 8.07
CA TYR A 111 -10.50 -1.09 7.43
C TYR A 111 -11.40 -1.82 8.43
N SER A 112 -10.91 -2.12 9.64
CA SER A 112 -11.71 -2.82 10.66
C SER A 112 -13.01 -2.09 11.02
N GLN A 113 -13.02 -0.76 10.88
CA GLN A 113 -14.20 0.09 11.12
C GLN A 113 -15.28 -0.07 10.04
N PHE A 114 -14.94 -0.61 8.86
CA PHE A 114 -15.86 -0.84 7.75
C PHE A 114 -16.27 -2.31 7.62
N THR A 115 -15.51 -3.24 8.20
CA THR A 115 -15.73 -4.69 8.10
C THR A 115 -16.34 -5.32 9.36
N THR A 116 -16.76 -4.49 10.32
CA THR A 116 -17.60 -4.89 11.46
C THR A 116 -19.05 -4.92 11.03
#